data_AF-A0A0B4XGC3-F1
#
_entry.id   AF-A0A0B4XGC3-F1
#
_cell.length_a   1.000
_cell.length_b   1.000
_cell.length_c   1.000
_cell.angle_alpha   90.00
_cell.angle_beta   90.00
_cell.angle_gamma   90.00
#
_symmetry.space_group_name_H-M   'P 1'
#
loop_
_entity.id
_entity.type
_entity.pdbx_description
1 polymer ?
#
loop_
_entity_poly.entity_id
_entity_poly.type
_entity_poly.pdbx_seq_one_letter_code
_entity_poly.pdbx_strand_id
1 'polypeptide(L)' 'MEIGCRASRSTATGLRRCGPFWSTERSHKGGFYHDGRFATLEDAVRHYDRHLDVTDEERSDLIEYLKSI' A
#
# COMPACT_ATOMS: atom_id res chain seq x y z
N MET A 1 21.51 6.28 -22.32
CA MET A 1 22.24 7.53 -22.01
C MET A 1 21.45 8.25 -20.94
N GLU A 2 22.04 8.44 -19.77
CA GLU A 2 21.37 8.77 -18.51
C GLU A 2 20.76 10.17 -18.51
N ILE A 3 19.56 10.34 -17.93
CA ILE A 3 19.02 11.67 -17.63
C ILE A 3 19.01 11.85 -16.11
N GLY A 4 20.16 12.30 -15.59
CA GLY A 4 20.28 12.83 -14.23
C GLY A 4 19.73 14.25 -14.15
N CYS A 5 18.84 14.51 -13.19
CA CYS A 5 18.32 15.84 -12.88
C CYS A 5 19.43 16.68 -12.22
N ARG A 6 20.00 17.65 -12.94
CA ARG A 6 20.99 18.59 -12.41
C ARG A 6 20.29 19.81 -11.80
N ALA A 7 20.46 20.00 -10.49
CA ALA A 7 19.94 21.16 -9.76
C ALA A 7 20.75 22.43 -10.09
N SER A 8 20.30 23.22 -11.06
CA SER A 8 20.79 24.59 -11.26
C SER A 8 20.07 25.54 -10.31
N ARG A 9 20.76 26.09 -9.30
CA ARG A 9 20.25 27.19 -8.48
C ARG A 9 20.01 28.40 -9.39
N SER A 10 18.74 28.72 -9.65
CA SER A 10 18.33 29.91 -10.41
C SER A 10 17.36 30.70 -9.56
N THR A 11 17.78 31.91 -9.20
CA THR A 11 17.05 32.95 -8.47
C THR A 11 15.99 33.60 -9.37
N ALA A 12 14.87 34.01 -8.77
CA ALA A 12 13.73 34.78 -9.31
C ALA A 12 12.53 33.95 -9.84
N THR A 13 11.48 34.01 -9.03
CA THR A 13 10.02 33.91 -9.30
C THR A 13 9.52 32.79 -10.24
N GLY A 14 8.90 31.77 -9.62
CA GLY A 14 8.03 30.81 -10.31
C GLY A 14 8.54 29.37 -10.37
N LEU A 15 9.49 28.99 -9.53
CA LEU A 15 10.05 27.64 -9.53
C LEU A 15 9.12 26.62 -8.86
N ARG A 16 8.51 25.74 -9.65
CA ARG A 16 8.20 24.37 -9.21
C ARG A 16 9.00 23.41 -10.09
N ARG A 17 10.21 23.10 -9.63
CA ARG A 17 11.04 21.98 -10.10
C ARG A 17 10.57 20.72 -9.37
N CYS A 18 10.44 19.62 -10.10
CA CYS A 18 9.71 18.39 -9.77
C CYS A 18 8.20 18.63 -9.59
N GLY A 19 7.40 18.02 -10.48
CA GLY A 19 6.02 17.72 -10.12
C GLY A 19 6.01 16.87 -8.84
N PRO A 20 4.95 16.92 -8.02
CA PRO A 20 4.85 16.05 -6.87
C PRO A 20 4.87 14.59 -7.36
N PHE A 21 6.03 13.94 -7.25
CA PHE A 21 6.07 12.51 -7.12
C PHE A 21 5.24 12.22 -5.87
N TRP A 22 4.20 11.41 -6.04
CA TRP A 22 3.05 11.26 -5.16
C TRP A 22 1.96 12.34 -5.35
N SER A 23 0.95 12.01 -6.14
CA SER A 23 -0.42 12.17 -5.65
C SER A 23 -0.73 10.90 -4.84
N THR A 24 -0.40 10.89 -3.55
CA THR A 24 -0.78 9.82 -2.60
C THR A 24 -2.20 10.04 -2.10
N GLU A 25 -3.16 10.15 -3.02
CA GLU A 25 -4.54 9.83 -2.69
C GLU A 25 -4.79 8.39 -3.12
N ARG A 26 -4.13 7.45 -2.42
CA ARG A 26 -4.73 6.13 -2.26
C ARG A 26 -5.89 6.32 -1.30
N SER A 27 -7.01 6.81 -1.82
CA SER A 27 -8.28 6.61 -1.14
C SER A 27 -8.41 5.10 -0.97
N HIS A 28 -8.25 4.61 0.26
CA HIS A 28 -8.61 3.25 0.63
C HIS A 28 -10.11 3.14 0.41
N LYS A 29 -10.51 2.81 -0.83
CA LYS A 29 -11.91 2.63 -1.22
C LYS A 29 -12.38 1.33 -0.58
N GLY A 30 -12.70 1.40 0.71
CA GLY A 30 -13.59 0.48 1.42
C GLY A 30 -13.27 -1.01 1.31
N GLY A 31 -12.00 -1.41 1.42
CA GLY A 31 -11.64 -2.82 1.38
C GLY A 31 -10.28 -3.10 2.00
N PHE A 32 -10.03 -4.37 2.28
CA PHE A 32 -8.73 -4.89 2.66
C PHE A 32 -7.84 -5.00 1.40
N TYR A 33 -6.52 -5.00 1.59
CA TYR A 33 -5.49 -4.86 0.54
C TYR A 33 -5.32 -3.43 -0.01
N HIS A 34 -4.18 -3.17 -0.67
CA HIS A 34 -3.83 -1.83 -1.17
C HIS A 34 -4.75 -1.30 -2.26
N ASP A 35 -5.53 -2.16 -2.91
CA ASP A 35 -6.45 -1.84 -3.99
C ASP A 35 -7.91 -2.23 -3.67
N GLY A 36 -8.22 -2.60 -2.43
CA GLY A 36 -9.57 -2.94 -2.00
C GLY A 36 -10.11 -4.25 -2.59
N ARG A 37 -9.22 -5.16 -3.00
CA ARG A 37 -9.59 -6.47 -3.60
C ARG A 37 -10.47 -7.35 -2.71
N PHE A 38 -10.42 -7.17 -1.40
CA PHE A 38 -11.12 -8.01 -0.44
C PHE A 38 -12.10 -7.18 0.38
N ALA A 39 -13.33 -7.68 0.51
CA ALA A 39 -14.37 -7.04 1.32
C ALA A 39 -14.14 -7.28 2.82
N THR A 40 -13.53 -8.41 3.19
CA THR A 40 -13.33 -8.82 4.58
C THR A 40 -11.87 -9.17 4.88
N LEU A 41 -11.50 -9.12 6.17
CA LEU A 41 -10.19 -9.55 6.64
C LEU A 41 -9.97 -11.05 6.39
N GLU A 42 -11.03 -11.85 6.51
CA GLU A 42 -11.00 -13.29 6.27
C GLU A 42 -10.64 -13.61 4.82
N ASP A 43 -11.23 -12.90 3.84
CA ASP A 43 -10.88 -13.05 2.42
C ASP A 43 -9.42 -12.72 2.14
N ALA A 44 -8.88 -11.71 2.86
CA ALA A 44 -7.48 -11.32 2.75
C ALA A 44 -6.53 -12.34 3.38
N VAL A 45 -6.87 -12.93 4.52
CA VAL A 45 -6.07 -14.00 5.16
C VAL A 45 -6.14 -15.29 4.35
N ARG A 46 -7.32 -15.67 3.85
CA ARG A 46 -7.50 -16.85 2.99
C ARG A 46 -6.71 -16.74 1.68
N HIS A 47 -6.42 -15.54 1.19
CA HIS A 47 -5.52 -15.34 0.05
C HIS A 47 -4.11 -15.90 0.30
N TYR A 48 -3.61 -15.79 1.54
CA TYR A 48 -2.28 -16.21 1.95
C TYR A 48 -2.18 -17.69 2.31
N ASP A 49 -3.30 -18.34 2.64
CA ASP A 49 -3.36 -19.77 2.92
C ASP A 49 -2.70 -20.62 1.83
N ARG A 50 -2.85 -20.17 0.58
CA ARG A 50 -2.25 -20.76 -0.63
C ARG A 50 -0.72 -20.83 -0.62
N HIS A 51 -0.07 -20.10 0.27
CA HIS A 51 1.38 -19.99 0.39
C HIS A 51 1.90 -20.32 1.80
N LEU A 52 1.01 -20.46 2.79
CA LEU A 52 1.38 -20.56 4.20
C LEU A 52 0.79 -21.78 4.91
N ASP A 53 0.02 -22.65 4.23
CA ASP A 53 -0.53 -23.91 4.75
C ASP A 53 -1.00 -23.79 6.21
N VAL A 54 -1.90 -22.84 6.47
CA VAL A 54 -2.42 -22.57 7.82
C VAL A 54 -3.70 -23.36 8.04
N THR A 55 -3.80 -24.01 9.19
CA THR A 55 -5.04 -24.70 9.60
C THR A 55 -6.18 -23.70 9.84
N ASP A 56 -7.42 -24.19 9.87
CA ASP A 56 -8.58 -23.32 10.10
C ASP A 56 -8.56 -22.70 11.50
N GLU A 57 -8.04 -23.43 12.48
CA GLU A 57 -7.83 -22.93 13.85
C GLU A 57 -6.78 -21.79 13.87
N GLU A 58 -5.61 -22.00 13.28
CA GLU A 58 -4.54 -20.97 13.22
C GLU A 58 -5.00 -19.72 12.46
N ARG A 59 -5.83 -19.90 11.44
CA ARG A 59 -6.43 -18.79 10.68
C ARG A 59 -7.35 -17.95 11.54
N SER A 60 -8.20 -18.59 12.34
CA SER A 60 -9.09 -17.90 13.28
C SER A 60 -8.31 -17.11 14.32
N ASP A 61 -7.29 -17.74 14.91
CA ASP A 61 -6.43 -17.09 15.90
C ASP A 61 -5.64 -15.91 15.31
N LEU A 62 -5.16 -16.06 14.06
CA LEU A 62 -4.49 -14.98 13.34
C LEU A 62 -5.44 -13.82 13.05
N ILE A 63 -6.68 -14.08 12.67
CA ILE A 63 -7.70 -13.04 12.45
C ILE A 63 -7.98 -12.29 13.75
N GLU A 64 -8.13 -12.98 14.87
CA GLU A 64 -8.33 -12.35 16.18
C GLU A 64 -7.11 -11.54 16.64
N TYR A 65 -5.90 -12.07 16.44
CA TYR A 65 -4.66 -11.34 16.69
C TYR A 65 -4.60 -10.03 15.87
N LEU A 66 -4.88 -10.10 14.57
CA LEU A 66 -4.84 -8.94 13.68
C LEU A 66 -5.91 -7.89 13.99
N LYS A 67 -7.03 -8.27 14.62
CA LYS A 67 -8.05 -7.32 15.11
C LYS A 67 -7.62 -6.57 16.36
N SER A 68 -6.66 -7.12 17.12
CA SER A 68 -6.24 -6.58 18.42
C SER A 68 -5.15 -5.51 18.35
N ILE A 69 -4.56 -5.30 17.18
CA ILE A 69 -3.42 -4.40 16.95
C ILE A 69 -3.81 -3.07 16.31
#